data_AF-A0A8B6FFS2-F1
#
_entry.id   AF-A0A8B6FFS2-F1
#
_cell.length_a   1.000
_cell.length_b   1.000
_cell.length_c   1.000
_cell.angle_alpha   90.00
_cell.angle_beta   90.00
_cell.angle_gamma   90.00
#
_symmetry.space_group_name_H-M   'P 1'
#
loop_
_entity.id
_entity.type
_entity.pdbx_description
1 polymer ?
#
loop_
_entity_poly.entity_id
_entity_poly.type
_entity_poly.pdbx_seq_one_letter_code
_entity_poly.pdbx_strand_id
1 'polypeptide(L)'
;MAFPCVVCDQHVRPRQHALQCEGCSKWQHRLCNTGISLVEYRRMVNEEIDVIFRCIECMPAEPDAAPEPEAAPEPEPETRTKYQRSQGGLFSLWEQLQDGTITTSFFLRAVGHMYDIPVPDPEPEEDTDSD
;
A
#
# COMPACT_ATOMS: atom_id res chain seq x y z
N MET A 1 -14.73 40.35 4.04
CA MET A 1 -13.35 39.92 4.38
C MET A 1 -12.68 39.48 3.09
N ALA A 2 -11.43 39.87 2.87
CA ALA A 2 -10.67 39.46 1.71
C ALA A 2 -9.39 38.80 2.20
N PHE A 3 -9.09 37.61 1.70
CA PHE A 3 -7.94 36.82 2.15
C PHE A 3 -6.81 36.96 1.13
N PRO A 4 -5.59 37.39 1.53
CA PRO A 4 -4.47 37.48 0.60
C PRO A 4 -3.98 36.09 0.21
N CYS A 5 -3.58 35.93 -1.06
CA CYS A 5 -2.92 34.74 -1.55
C CYS A 5 -1.48 34.67 -1.04
N VAL A 6 -1.08 33.53 -0.49
CA VAL A 6 0.29 33.33 0.06
C VAL A 6 1.42 33.40 -0.98
N VAL A 7 1.13 33.38 -2.28
CA VAL A 7 2.16 33.37 -3.34
C VAL A 7 2.27 34.72 -4.05
N CYS A 8 1.14 35.37 -4.32
CA CYS A 8 1.12 36.59 -5.14
C CYS A 8 0.67 37.84 -4.36
N ASP A 9 0.36 37.70 -3.07
CA ASP A 9 -0.16 38.75 -2.17
C ASP A 9 -1.45 39.44 -2.66
N GLN A 10 -2.04 38.96 -3.76
CA GLN A 10 -3.31 39.47 -4.26
C GLN A 10 -4.48 38.86 -3.49
N HIS A 11 -5.51 39.68 -3.30
CA HIS A 11 -6.74 39.26 -2.64
C HIS A 11 -7.44 38.13 -3.42
N VAL A 12 -7.69 37.03 -2.74
CA VAL A 12 -8.54 35.93 -3.18
C VAL A 12 -10.00 36.39 -3.13
N ARG A 13 -10.65 36.46 -4.29
CA ARG A 13 -12.07 36.79 -4.40
C ARG A 13 -12.93 35.53 -4.32
N PRO A 14 -14.16 35.60 -3.81
CA PRO A 14 -15.06 34.43 -3.73
C PRO A 14 -15.36 33.74 -5.06
N ARG A 15 -15.25 34.47 -6.18
CA ARG A 15 -15.44 33.95 -7.54
C ARG A 15 -14.18 33.31 -8.13
N GLN A 16 -13.05 33.37 -7.44
CA GLN A 16 -11.80 32.76 -7.87
C GLN A 16 -11.65 31.38 -7.24
N HIS A 17 -11.12 30.44 -8.01
CA HIS A 17 -10.76 29.12 -7.49
C HIS A 17 -9.56 29.27 -6.56
N ALA A 18 -9.78 28.98 -5.29
CA ALA A 18 -8.77 29.04 -4.25
C ALA A 18 -8.93 27.90 -3.27
N LEU A 19 -7.83 27.59 -2.59
CA LEU A 19 -7.71 26.52 -1.62
C LEU A 19 -7.22 27.11 -0.30
N GLN A 20 -7.74 26.57 0.80
CA GLN A 20 -7.29 26.90 2.13
C GLN A 20 -6.22 25.90 2.56
N CYS A 21 -5.13 26.40 3.13
CA CYS A 21 -4.08 25.54 3.67
C CYS A 21 -4.47 24.99 5.05
N GLU A 22 -4.35 23.69 5.25
CA GLU A 22 -4.62 23.04 6.54
C GLU A 22 -3.63 23.44 7.65
N GLY A 23 -2.38 23.74 7.30
CA GLY A 23 -1.34 24.10 8.27
C GLY A 23 -1.42 25.53 8.84
N CYS A 24 -1.65 26.53 7.98
CA CYS A 24 -1.64 27.95 8.37
C CYS A 24 -2.98 28.67 8.16
N SER A 25 -4.01 27.96 7.69
CA SER A 25 -5.34 28.49 7.36
C SER A 25 -5.36 29.66 6.38
N LYS A 26 -4.23 29.96 5.72
CA LYS A 26 -4.12 30.98 4.67
C LYS A 26 -4.68 30.46 3.35
N TRP A 27 -5.06 31.38 2.47
CA TRP A 27 -5.63 31.06 1.16
C TRP A 27 -4.58 31.13 0.05
N GLN A 28 -4.71 30.29 -0.96
CA GLN A 28 -3.88 30.30 -2.16
C GLN A 28 -4.76 30.14 -3.40
N HIS A 29 -4.51 30.92 -4.46
CA HIS A 29 -5.20 30.71 -5.74
C HIS A 29 -4.80 29.35 -6.34
N ARG A 30 -5.73 28.65 -6.99
CA ARG A 30 -5.44 27.41 -7.73
C ARG A 30 -4.33 27.59 -8.78
N LEU A 31 -4.23 28.77 -9.37
CA LEU A 31 -3.22 29.07 -10.39
C LEU A 31 -1.85 29.39 -9.77
N CYS A 32 -1.78 29.63 -8.47
CA CYS A 32 -0.57 30.03 -7.78
C CYS A 32 0.07 28.83 -7.10
N ASN A 33 0.86 28.07 -7.85
CA ASN A 33 1.77 27.04 -7.32
C ASN A 33 1.11 25.89 -6.52
N THR A 34 -0.18 25.61 -6.75
CA THR A 34 -0.86 24.46 -6.13
C THR A 34 -0.71 23.17 -6.95
N GLY A 35 -0.38 23.26 -8.24
CA GLY A 35 -0.33 22.11 -9.16
C GLY A 35 -1.70 21.51 -9.53
N ILE A 36 -2.81 22.01 -8.96
CA ILE A 36 -4.14 21.42 -9.14
C ILE A 36 -4.77 21.92 -10.44
N SER A 37 -5.17 21.00 -11.30
CA SER A 37 -5.86 21.32 -12.56
C SER A 37 -7.28 21.86 -12.33
N LEU A 38 -7.86 22.54 -13.32
CA LEU A 38 -9.24 23.03 -13.20
C LEU A 38 -10.25 21.87 -13.14
N VAL A 39 -9.99 20.78 -13.87
CA VAL A 39 -10.83 19.59 -13.89
C VAL A 39 -10.84 18.95 -12.50
N GLU A 40 -9.65 18.83 -11.90
CA GLU A 40 -9.49 18.25 -10.57
C GLU A 40 -10.12 19.13 -9.49
N TYR A 41 -9.90 20.44 -9.54
CA TYR A 41 -10.59 21.38 -8.64
C TYR A 41 -12.12 21.28 -8.75
N ARG A 42 -12.66 21.19 -9.96
CA ARG A 42 -14.11 21.01 -10.16
C ARG A 42 -14.59 19.67 -9.63
N ARG A 43 -13.81 18.60 -9.81
CA ARG A 43 -14.13 17.29 -9.26
C ARG A 43 -14.24 17.37 -7.73
N MET A 44 -13.22 17.96 -7.08
CA MET A 44 -13.20 18.13 -5.62
C MET A 44 -14.42 18.92 -5.11
N VAL A 45 -14.76 20.04 -5.77
CA VAL A 45 -15.91 20.87 -5.37
C VAL A 45 -17.25 20.19 -5.66
N ASN A 46 -17.39 19.49 -6.79
CA ASN A 46 -18.65 18.86 -7.19
C ASN A 46 -18.93 17.57 -6.42
N GLU A 47 -17.89 16.80 -6.11
CA GLU A 47 -17.97 15.54 -5.38
C GLU A 47 -17.79 15.75 -3.86
N GLU A 48 -17.66 17.01 -3.42
CA GLU A 48 -17.45 17.39 -2.01
C GLU A 48 -16.31 16.60 -1.35
N ILE A 49 -15.23 16.40 -2.12
CA ILE A 49 -14.03 15.72 -1.64
C ILE A 49 -13.22 16.70 -0.82
N ASP A 50 -13.08 16.41 0.46
CA ASP A 50 -12.14 17.11 1.34
C ASP A 50 -10.70 16.77 0.93
N VAL A 51 -9.96 17.78 0.50
CA VAL A 51 -8.57 17.65 0.07
C VAL A 51 -7.67 18.37 1.04
N ILE A 52 -6.73 17.60 1.62
CA ILE A 52 -5.68 18.13 2.47
C ILE A 52 -4.70 18.91 1.60
N PHE A 53 -4.91 20.22 1.50
CA PHE A 53 -4.01 21.12 0.80
C PHE A 53 -3.03 21.79 1.79
N ARG A 54 -1.74 21.78 1.46
CA ARG A 54 -0.70 22.51 2.20
C ARG A 54 0.04 23.45 1.26
N CYS A 55 0.18 24.72 1.66
CA CYS A 55 0.98 25.69 0.91
C CYS A 55 2.47 25.35 0.98
N ILE A 56 3.28 25.98 0.13
CA ILE A 56 4.74 25.77 0.10
C ILE A 56 5.43 26.03 1.44
N GLU A 57 4.91 26.95 2.27
CA GLU A 57 5.43 27.22 3.61
C GLU A 57 5.09 26.12 4.63
N CYS A 58 3.97 25.42 4.43
CA CYS A 58 3.47 24.36 5.32
C CYS A 58 3.72 22.96 4.78
N MET A 59 4.19 22.85 3.55
CA MET A 59 4.69 21.60 3.01
C MET A 59 5.87 21.22 3.89
N PRO A 60 5.84 20.06 4.56
CA PRO A 60 7.01 19.62 5.29
C PRO A 60 8.13 19.53 4.26
N ALA A 61 9.23 20.26 4.50
CA ALA A 61 10.49 19.75 4.01
C ALA A 61 10.54 18.33 4.56
N GLU A 62 10.60 17.33 3.68
CA GLU A 62 10.92 15.96 4.07
C GLU A 62 11.94 16.06 5.20
N PRO A 63 11.62 15.59 6.42
CA PRO A 63 12.60 15.66 7.48
C PRO A 63 13.81 14.86 6.97
N ASP A 64 14.88 15.57 6.62
CA ASP A 64 16.21 14.99 6.58
C ASP A 64 16.41 14.37 7.98
N ALA A 65 16.15 13.07 8.08
CA ALA A 65 16.11 12.26 9.28
C ALA A 65 15.03 12.60 10.33
N ALA A 66 13.94 11.85 10.31
CA ALA A 66 13.51 11.14 11.51
C ALA A 66 13.29 9.68 11.13
N PRO A 67 13.81 8.72 11.91
CA PRO A 67 13.83 7.31 11.52
C PRO A 67 12.42 6.81 11.28
N GLU A 68 12.28 6.08 10.17
CA GLU A 68 11.18 5.20 9.85
C GLU A 68 10.71 4.48 11.12
N PRO A 69 9.39 4.47 11.43
CA PRO A 69 8.91 3.75 12.59
C PRO A 69 9.43 2.32 12.50
N GLU A 70 9.96 1.83 13.62
CA GLU A 70 10.51 0.51 13.88
C GLU A 70 9.56 -0.62 13.45
N ALA A 71 9.32 -0.78 12.15
CA ALA A 71 9.00 -2.04 11.55
C ALA A 71 10.28 -2.86 11.68
N ALA A 72 10.20 -3.89 12.52
CA ALA A 72 11.20 -4.90 12.85
C ALA A 72 12.49 -4.84 11.99
N PRO A 73 13.68 -4.81 12.61
CA PRO A 73 14.94 -4.70 11.88
C PRO A 73 14.94 -5.70 10.71
N GLU A 74 15.10 -5.19 9.48
CA GLU A 74 15.43 -6.04 8.33
C GLU A 74 16.52 -6.99 8.81
N PRO A 75 16.29 -8.31 8.81
CA PRO A 75 17.23 -9.21 9.43
C PRO A 75 18.58 -9.07 8.72
N GLU A 76 19.58 -8.62 9.47
CA GLU A 76 20.97 -8.54 9.04
C GLU A 76 21.36 -9.83 8.30
N PRO A 77 22.20 -9.74 7.24
CA PRO A 77 22.48 -10.85 6.34
C PRO A 77 23.12 -12.07 7.02
N GLU A 78 23.45 -12.01 8.31
CA GLU A 78 24.00 -13.12 9.08
C GLU A 78 22.97 -14.15 9.56
N THR A 79 21.67 -13.82 9.60
CA THR A 79 20.62 -14.81 9.93
C THR A 79 20.15 -15.64 8.74
N ARG A 80 20.53 -15.23 7.51
CA ARG A 80 20.22 -15.91 6.25
C ARG A 80 20.75 -17.35 6.19
N THR A 81 21.74 -17.70 7.02
CA THR A 81 22.46 -18.98 6.92
C THR A 81 21.78 -20.17 7.60
N LYS A 82 20.81 -19.96 8.52
CA LYS A 82 20.06 -21.10 9.11
C LYS A 82 18.73 -21.35 8.44
N TYR A 83 18.01 -20.29 8.04
CA TYR A 83 16.69 -20.42 7.41
C TYR A 83 16.78 -20.94 5.96
N GLN A 84 17.85 -20.62 5.22
CA GLN A 84 18.07 -21.18 3.87
C GLN A 84 18.28 -22.69 3.85
N ARG A 85 18.83 -23.28 4.92
CA ARG A 85 19.18 -24.71 4.94
C ARG A 85 17.97 -25.62 5.18
N SER A 86 16.99 -25.15 5.96
CA SER A 86 15.72 -25.87 6.19
C SER A 86 14.68 -25.63 5.08
N GLN A 87 14.79 -24.53 4.33
CA GLN A 87 13.87 -24.24 3.23
C GLN A 87 14.21 -24.94 1.90
N GLY A 88 15.35 -25.62 1.78
CA GLY A 88 15.71 -26.33 0.54
C GLY A 88 14.65 -27.35 0.12
N GLY A 89 14.12 -28.14 1.06
CA GLY A 89 13.12 -29.17 0.76
C GLY A 89 11.78 -28.59 0.28
N LEU A 90 11.28 -27.56 0.97
CA LEU A 90 10.02 -26.88 0.59
C LEU A 90 10.17 -26.13 -0.73
N PHE A 91 11.31 -25.46 -0.92
CA PHE A 91 11.59 -24.72 -2.14
C PHE A 91 11.72 -25.65 -3.35
N SER A 92 12.45 -26.77 -3.22
CA SER A 92 12.54 -27.79 -4.27
C SER A 92 11.20 -28.40 -4.62
N LEU A 93 10.33 -28.65 -3.64
CA LEU A 93 8.99 -29.18 -3.91
C LEU A 93 8.09 -28.13 -4.57
N TRP A 94 8.22 -26.87 -4.17
CA TRP A 94 7.46 -25.77 -4.77
C TRP A 94 7.87 -25.51 -6.22
N GLU A 95 9.17 -25.55 -6.54
CA GLU A 95 9.68 -25.47 -7.91
C GLU A 95 9.18 -26.63 -8.77
N GLN A 96 9.21 -27.86 -8.23
CA GLN A 96 8.65 -29.04 -8.89
C GLN A 96 7.14 -28.92 -9.20
N LEU A 97 6.37 -28.25 -8.32
CA LEU A 97 4.95 -27.99 -8.57
C LEU A 97 4.76 -26.98 -9.71
N GLN A 98 5.60 -25.94 -9.78
CA GLN A 98 5.57 -24.95 -10.87
C GLN A 98 5.91 -25.57 -12.22
N ASP A 99 6.89 -26.46 -12.24
CA ASP A 99 7.30 -27.20 -13.44
C ASP A 99 6.32 -28.34 -13.78
N GLY A 100 5.30 -28.57 -12.95
CA GLY A 100 4.27 -29.61 -13.13
C GLY A 100 4.77 -31.04 -12.92
N THR A 101 5.95 -31.21 -12.34
CA THR A 101 6.57 -32.51 -12.07
C THR A 101 5.95 -33.24 -10.87
N ILE A 102 5.35 -32.50 -9.95
CA ILE A 102 4.51 -33.04 -8.87
C ILE A 102 3.13 -32.42 -8.92
N THR A 103 2.14 -33.14 -8.40
CA THR A 103 0.77 -32.63 -8.28
C THR A 103 0.62 -31.77 -7.02
N THR A 104 -0.36 -30.86 -7.04
CA THR A 104 -0.71 -30.03 -5.88
C THR A 104 -1.03 -30.87 -4.64
N SER A 105 -1.70 -32.01 -4.83
CA SER A 105 -2.01 -32.95 -3.74
C SER A 105 -0.77 -33.54 -3.09
N PHE A 106 0.25 -33.87 -3.88
CA PHE A 106 1.53 -34.37 -3.38
C PHE A 106 2.30 -33.29 -2.62
N PHE A 107 2.34 -32.07 -3.16
CA PHE A 107 2.96 -30.92 -2.50
C PHE A 107 2.33 -30.65 -1.12
N LEU A 108 1.00 -30.56 -1.04
CA LEU A 108 0.30 -30.29 0.21
C LEU A 108 0.53 -31.38 1.27
N ARG A 109 0.57 -32.66 0.85
CA ARG A 109 0.87 -33.79 1.75
C ARG A 109 2.31 -33.73 2.27
N ALA A 110 3.27 -33.41 1.41
CA ALA A 110 4.67 -33.27 1.80
C ALA A 110 4.89 -32.09 2.76
N VAL A 111 4.28 -30.94 2.48
CA VAL A 111 4.28 -29.78 3.39
C VAL A 111 3.62 -30.13 4.72
N GLY A 112 2.46 -30.81 4.69
CA GLY A 112 1.76 -31.25 5.91
C GLY A 112 2.63 -32.12 6.81
N HIS A 113 3.37 -33.07 6.24
CA HIS A 113 4.32 -33.92 6.99
C HIS A 113 5.54 -33.13 7.51
N MET A 114 5.97 -32.05 6.84
CA MET A 114 7.08 -31.21 7.32
C MET A 114 6.72 -30.35 8.53
N TYR A 115 5.43 -30.05 8.71
CA TYR A 115 4.93 -29.16 9.77
C TYR A 115 3.99 -29.88 10.77
N ASP A 116 3.92 -31.22 10.73
CA ASP A 116 3.01 -32.04 11.55
C ASP A 116 1.55 -31.54 11.49
N ILE A 117 1.11 -31.08 10.31
CA ILE A 117 -0.27 -30.64 10.09
C ILE A 117 -1.10 -31.88 9.69
N PRO A 118 -2.16 -32.24 10.44
CA PRO A 118 -3.02 -33.36 10.07
C PRO A 118 -3.80 -32.98 8.81
N VAL A 119 -3.40 -33.55 7.67
CA VAL A 119 -4.15 -33.45 6.41
C VAL A 119 -5.29 -34.45 6.49
N PRO A 120 -6.57 -34.03 6.39
CA PRO A 120 -7.69 -34.96 6.37
C PRO A 120 -7.59 -35.88 5.14
N ASP A 121 -7.78 -37.18 5.34
CA ASP A 121 -7.84 -38.15 4.25
C ASP A 121 -8.98 -37.77 3.28
N PRO A 122 -8.78 -37.93 1.96
CA PRO A 122 -9.86 -37.72 1.01
C PRO A 122 -10.98 -38.72 1.31
N GLU A 123 -12.19 -38.22 1.54
CA GLU A 123 -13.38 -39.04 1.75
C GLU A 123 -13.54 -39.99 0.55
N PRO A 124 -13.80 -41.29 0.78
CA PRO A 124 -14.04 -42.22 -0.32
C PRO A 124 -15.29 -41.77 -1.08
N GLU A 125 -15.17 -41.65 -2.40
CA GLU A 125 -16.32 -41.37 -3.27
C GLU A 125 -17.36 -42.47 -3.03
N GLU A 126 -18.52 -42.12 -2.49
CA GLU A 126 -19.62 -43.04 -2.32
C GLU A 126 -20.12 -43.44 -3.71
N ASP A 127 -19.68 -44.62 -4.17
CA ASP A 127 -20.25 -45.34 -5.28
C ASP A 127 -21.74 -45.58 -5.01
N THR A 128 -22.60 -44.65 -5.46
CA THR A 128 -24.03 -44.92 -5.59
C THR A 128 -24.24 -45.83 -6.80
N ASP A 129 -23.86 -47.10 -6.67
CA ASP A 129 -24.29 -48.17 -7.58
C ASP A 129 -25.77 -48.44 -7.28
N SER A 130 -26.62 -48.05 -8.22
CA SER A 130 -28.06 -48.27 -8.17
C SER A 130 -28.39 -49.64 -8.75
N ASP A 131 -29.05 -50.49 -7.97
CA ASP A 131 -30.03 -51.48 -8.46
C ASP A 131 -31.13 -51.72 -7.39
#